data_AF-A0A6V8E421-F1
#
_entry.id   AF-A0A6V8E421-F1
#
_cell.length_a   1.000
_cell.length_b   1.000
_cell.length_c   1.000
_cell.angle_alpha   90.00
_cell.angle_beta   90.00
_cell.angle_gamma   90.00
#
_symmetry.space_group_name_H-M   'P 1'
#
loop_
_entity.id
_entity.type
_entity.pdbx_description
1 polymer ?
#
loop_
_entity_poly.entity_id
_entity_poly.type
_entity_poly.pdbx_seq_one_letter_code
_entity_poly.pdbx_strand_id
1 'polypeptide(L)'
;TPIAASFSGIVQQMVEQGWILSSNEETTEHNLSDIKPSWSSLPNETISLGEGFTPSGLLLKSLLVLATQDIVENEQYFLRNNDSGWGVLDLSKLIDFEDLEASLGEENLTPTTNIWIHDSYRNSFDVTEWLMQRFNSSNTSNIEDSVWNGVGAEGPFLQSGESWTKRLVPNQNEDLEIVMSFPAKPEPFIVDDLRLVVTLSNGYIATGQVYDPDGYSSLFSNESFNVTQIQKSNETSVAVKISMLDLTDVEWIDIEIQANYISPGNSPGGVGVDGDRTGFALAAKGVIRDSINWEDSDGDGLPNAVDLCPNQNPQSYDSNMDGCPDDSDDDGVIDQYDLCPSINAQGFDNDLNGCIDDSDNDGVGDDIDVCVTEIIDINYPVDLQGCRPVDSPIMIAETEIIGLENSIWASTLEVRWEINDADFDPYLTGSRIMINQSDNNSFFPIVTCTAEDIEIIDNTHICIWNAVEDLPIFDVTGYGMHVQFFAQSLNASPESNNEIIYLDSELYFSSNRGINMEIIQDKDSHGSASVIRSIGWGIITIFSIALICRKLWSVIQEDGGEIKNKRFFTANPFVDVENE
;
A
#
# COMPACT_ATOMS: atom_id res chain seq x y z
N THR A 1 -57.46 -25.52 1.13
CA THR A 1 -58.79 -24.86 1.10
C THR A 1 -58.72 -23.66 0.15
N PRO A 2 -59.84 -23.10 -0.33
CA PRO A 2 -59.80 -21.89 -1.17
C PRO A 2 -59.03 -20.74 -0.51
N ILE A 3 -59.19 -20.57 0.81
CA ILE A 3 -58.46 -19.58 1.60
C ILE A 3 -56.96 -19.84 1.54
N ALA A 4 -56.50 -21.06 1.83
CA ALA A 4 -55.08 -21.39 1.75
C ALA A 4 -54.51 -21.14 0.35
N ALA A 5 -55.25 -21.46 -0.71
CA ALA A 5 -54.82 -21.19 -2.09
C ALA A 5 -54.70 -19.69 -2.38
N SER A 6 -55.60 -18.86 -1.85
CA SER A 6 -55.52 -17.40 -1.96
C SER A 6 -54.28 -16.85 -1.25
N PHE A 7 -54.01 -17.30 -0.02
CA PHE A 7 -52.80 -16.90 0.71
C PHE A 7 -51.53 -17.37 0.00
N SER A 8 -51.47 -18.61 -0.47
CA SER A 8 -50.33 -19.11 -1.25
C SER A 8 -50.09 -18.27 -2.49
N GLY A 9 -51.14 -17.85 -3.22
CA GLY A 9 -51.00 -16.99 -4.39
C GLY A 9 -50.45 -15.61 -4.06
N ILE A 10 -50.86 -15.03 -2.93
CA ILE A 10 -50.32 -13.74 -2.47
C ILE A 10 -48.85 -13.89 -2.05
N VAL A 11 -48.52 -14.89 -1.23
CA VAL A 11 -47.14 -15.15 -0.79
C VAL A 11 -46.23 -15.44 -1.99
N GLN A 12 -46.71 -16.21 -2.97
CA GLN A 12 -45.98 -16.44 -4.22
C GLN A 12 -45.70 -15.12 -4.95
N GLN A 13 -46.70 -14.26 -5.10
CA GLN A 13 -46.53 -12.96 -5.72
C GLN A 13 -45.53 -12.08 -4.96
N MET A 14 -45.53 -12.13 -3.62
CA MET A 14 -44.58 -11.38 -2.79
C MET A 14 -43.13 -11.80 -3.07
N VAL A 15 -42.86 -13.10 -3.23
CA VAL A 15 -41.51 -13.58 -3.59
C VAL A 15 -41.17 -13.22 -5.05
N GLU A 16 -42.10 -13.41 -5.98
CA GLU A 16 -41.90 -13.10 -7.41
C GLU A 16 -41.69 -11.61 -7.69
N GLN A 17 -42.25 -10.74 -6.84
CA GLN A 17 -42.10 -9.28 -6.94
C GLN A 17 -40.99 -8.73 -6.04
N GLY A 18 -40.20 -9.59 -5.40
CA GLY A 18 -39.06 -9.18 -4.58
C GLY A 18 -39.43 -8.46 -3.28
N TRP A 19 -40.61 -8.72 -2.72
CA TRP A 19 -41.00 -8.24 -1.38
C TRP A 19 -40.34 -9.06 -0.27
N ILE A 20 -40.10 -10.34 -0.51
CA ILE A 20 -39.40 -11.27 0.39
C ILE A 20 -38.13 -11.72 -0.33
N LEU A 21 -36.99 -11.57 0.31
CA LEU A 21 -35.67 -11.68 -0.30
C LEU A 21 -34.75 -12.63 0.48
N SER A 22 -33.78 -13.25 -0.22
CA SER A 22 -32.62 -13.87 0.45
C SER A 22 -31.63 -12.81 0.94
N SER A 23 -30.54 -13.23 1.58
CA SER A 23 -29.46 -12.33 2.00
C SER A 23 -28.74 -11.73 0.80
N ASN A 24 -28.39 -10.44 0.90
CA ASN A 24 -27.48 -9.75 -0.02
C ASN A 24 -27.95 -9.74 -1.49
N GLU A 25 -29.25 -9.82 -1.74
CA GLU A 25 -29.81 -9.64 -3.09
C GLU A 25 -29.82 -8.16 -3.50
N GLU A 26 -29.50 -7.88 -4.76
CA GLU A 26 -29.60 -6.52 -5.30
C GLU A 26 -31.06 -6.05 -5.28
N THR A 27 -31.29 -4.82 -4.80
CA THR A 27 -32.61 -4.20 -4.77
C THR A 27 -32.67 -3.01 -5.71
N THR A 28 -33.84 -2.80 -6.29
CA THR A 28 -34.14 -1.67 -7.17
C THR A 28 -35.26 -0.83 -6.57
N GLU A 29 -35.10 0.49 -6.63
CA GLU A 29 -36.13 1.42 -6.15
C GLU A 29 -37.31 1.48 -7.11
N HIS A 30 -38.50 1.21 -6.59
CA HIS A 30 -39.76 1.34 -7.30
C HIS A 30 -40.60 2.46 -6.70
N ASN A 31 -41.26 3.26 -7.55
CA ASN A 31 -42.23 4.24 -7.08
C ASN A 31 -43.55 3.54 -6.75
N LEU A 32 -44.08 3.76 -5.54
CA LEU A 32 -45.38 3.24 -5.13
C LEU A 32 -46.52 3.70 -6.04
N SER A 33 -46.38 4.83 -6.76
CA SER A 33 -47.37 5.26 -7.76
C SER A 33 -47.59 4.24 -8.88
N ASP A 34 -46.58 3.43 -9.18
CA ASP A 34 -46.60 2.49 -10.30
C ASP A 34 -47.20 1.14 -9.90
N ILE A 35 -47.11 0.80 -8.61
CA ILE A 35 -47.53 -0.49 -8.05
C ILE A 35 -48.90 -0.38 -7.39
N LYS A 36 -49.20 0.74 -6.72
CA LYS A 36 -50.42 0.87 -5.92
C LYS A 36 -51.67 0.96 -6.81
N PRO A 37 -52.79 0.35 -6.40
CA PRO A 37 -54.03 0.48 -7.12
C PRO A 37 -54.56 1.91 -7.04
N SER A 38 -55.36 2.32 -8.03
CA SER A 38 -55.88 3.69 -8.16
C SER A 38 -56.78 4.15 -7.00
N TRP A 39 -57.26 3.23 -6.17
CA TRP A 39 -58.08 3.50 -4.99
C TRP A 39 -57.26 3.59 -3.70
N SER A 40 -55.94 3.33 -3.73
CA SER A 40 -55.07 3.39 -2.55
C SER A 40 -54.81 4.83 -2.11
N SER A 41 -54.86 5.05 -0.80
CA SER A 41 -54.54 6.33 -0.14
C SER A 41 -53.07 6.47 0.26
N LEU A 42 -52.23 5.47 -0.03
CA LEU A 42 -50.80 5.50 0.29
C LEU A 42 -50.12 6.72 -0.35
N PRO A 43 -49.06 7.26 0.24
CA PRO A 43 -48.28 8.34 -0.37
C PRO A 43 -47.55 7.86 -1.65
N ASN A 44 -46.96 8.80 -2.40
CA ASN A 44 -46.18 8.49 -3.60
C ASN A 44 -44.68 8.45 -3.23
N GLU A 45 -44.32 7.50 -2.38
CA GLU A 45 -42.92 7.29 -1.96
C GLU A 45 -42.27 6.13 -2.74
N THR A 46 -40.98 5.92 -2.54
CA THR A 46 -40.22 4.81 -3.11
C THR A 46 -40.14 3.63 -2.15
N ILE A 47 -39.96 2.44 -2.71
CA ILE A 47 -39.70 1.20 -1.97
C ILE A 47 -38.68 0.37 -2.74
N SER A 48 -37.72 -0.23 -2.04
CA SER A 48 -36.68 -1.08 -2.63
C SER A 48 -37.15 -2.53 -2.66
N LEU A 49 -37.24 -3.11 -3.86
CA LEU A 49 -37.64 -4.50 -4.10
C LEU A 49 -36.51 -5.24 -4.85
N GLY A 50 -36.33 -6.53 -4.55
CA GLY A 50 -35.39 -7.35 -5.33
C GLY A 50 -35.94 -7.81 -6.67
N GLU A 51 -35.13 -8.51 -7.45
CA GLU A 51 -35.54 -9.04 -8.77
C GLU A 51 -36.69 -10.05 -8.68
N GLY A 52 -36.78 -10.76 -7.54
CA GLY A 52 -37.76 -11.81 -7.30
C GLY A 52 -37.48 -13.09 -8.08
N PHE A 53 -38.15 -14.17 -7.69
CA PHE A 53 -38.07 -15.46 -8.38
C PHE A 53 -39.33 -16.28 -8.14
N THR A 54 -39.53 -17.33 -8.94
CA THR A 54 -40.64 -18.27 -8.73
C THR A 54 -40.31 -19.21 -7.58
N PRO A 55 -40.97 -19.11 -6.41
CA PRO A 55 -40.65 -19.95 -5.27
C PRO A 55 -41.09 -21.40 -5.51
N SER A 56 -40.33 -22.35 -4.96
CA SER A 56 -40.76 -23.74 -4.93
C SER A 56 -41.97 -23.92 -4.01
N GLY A 57 -42.72 -25.00 -4.22
CA GLY A 57 -43.82 -25.36 -3.33
C GLY A 57 -43.37 -25.59 -1.88
N LEU A 58 -42.09 -25.87 -1.65
CA LEU A 58 -41.50 -26.04 -0.32
C LEU A 58 -41.28 -24.69 0.35
N LEU A 59 -40.73 -23.72 -0.38
CA LEU A 59 -40.56 -22.37 0.15
C LEU A 59 -41.92 -21.74 0.49
N LEU A 60 -42.90 -21.89 -0.40
CA LEU A 60 -44.28 -21.48 -0.12
C LEU A 60 -44.83 -22.15 1.14
N LYS A 61 -44.54 -23.44 1.35
CA LYS A 61 -44.98 -24.15 2.57
C LYS A 61 -44.32 -23.57 3.82
N SER A 62 -43.01 -23.30 3.79
CA SER A 62 -42.28 -22.70 4.92
C SER A 62 -42.77 -21.29 5.24
N LEU A 63 -42.96 -20.44 4.22
CA LEU A 63 -43.50 -19.09 4.40
C LEU A 63 -44.95 -19.08 4.90
N LEU A 64 -45.80 -20.02 4.43
CA LEU A 64 -47.16 -20.14 4.94
C LEU A 64 -47.21 -20.56 6.41
N VAL A 65 -46.25 -21.36 6.87
CA VAL A 65 -46.13 -21.71 8.30
C VAL A 65 -45.67 -20.49 9.10
N LEU A 66 -44.69 -19.71 8.63
CA LEU A 66 -44.34 -18.43 9.27
C LEU A 66 -45.51 -17.43 9.28
N ALA A 67 -46.40 -17.51 8.30
CA ALA A 67 -47.61 -16.71 8.22
C ALA A 67 -48.73 -17.22 9.12
N THR A 68 -48.52 -18.20 10.01
CA THR A 68 -49.59 -18.64 10.91
C THR A 68 -49.57 -17.88 12.24
N GLN A 69 -50.77 -17.63 12.74
CA GLN A 69 -51.02 -17.24 14.10
C GLN A 69 -51.51 -18.44 14.89
N ASP A 70 -50.94 -18.62 16.08
CA ASP A 70 -51.32 -19.65 17.03
C ASP A 70 -52.77 -19.46 17.53
N ILE A 71 -53.52 -20.56 17.64
CA ILE A 71 -54.92 -20.55 18.08
C ILE A 71 -54.96 -20.65 19.61
N VAL A 72 -54.88 -19.51 20.28
CA VAL A 72 -54.92 -19.45 21.75
C VAL A 72 -56.38 -19.53 22.23
N GLU A 73 -56.75 -20.62 22.92
CA GLU A 73 -58.01 -20.71 23.67
C GLU A 73 -57.74 -20.56 25.19
N ASN A 74 -58.39 -19.59 25.84
CA ASN A 74 -58.44 -19.45 27.31
C ASN A 74 -57.08 -19.33 28.03
N GLU A 75 -56.18 -18.45 27.57
CA GLU A 75 -54.87 -18.19 28.21
C GLU A 75 -53.95 -19.43 28.31
N GLN A 76 -54.26 -20.50 27.59
CA GLN A 76 -53.39 -21.67 27.45
C GLN A 76 -52.50 -21.51 26.22
N TYR A 77 -51.23 -21.89 26.37
CA TYR A 77 -50.28 -21.94 25.27
C TYR A 77 -50.75 -22.87 24.16
N PHE A 78 -50.42 -22.52 22.91
CA PHE A 78 -50.85 -23.26 21.74
C PHE A 78 -50.02 -24.52 21.56
N LEU A 79 -50.67 -25.68 21.65
CA LEU A 79 -50.06 -26.97 21.34
C LEU A 79 -50.57 -27.46 19.98
N ARG A 80 -49.64 -27.54 19.02
CA ARG A 80 -49.88 -28.09 17.69
C ARG A 80 -50.53 -29.47 17.77
N ASN A 81 -51.61 -29.64 17.01
CA ASN A 81 -52.30 -30.92 16.86
C ASN A 81 -52.83 -31.09 15.43
N ASN A 82 -53.41 -32.26 15.13
CA ASN A 82 -53.91 -32.56 13.78
C ASN A 82 -55.09 -31.66 13.34
N ASP A 83 -55.83 -31.06 14.28
CA ASP A 83 -57.00 -30.24 13.99
C ASP A 83 -56.61 -28.78 13.70
N SER A 84 -55.67 -28.24 14.47
CA SER A 84 -55.16 -26.87 14.34
C SER A 84 -54.04 -26.75 13.31
N GLY A 85 -53.32 -27.84 13.03
CA GLY A 85 -52.14 -27.81 12.19
C GLY A 85 -51.10 -26.80 12.73
N TRP A 86 -50.60 -25.95 11.86
CA TRP A 86 -49.65 -24.88 12.22
C TRP A 86 -50.33 -23.61 12.76
N GLY A 87 -51.66 -23.53 12.75
CA GLY A 87 -52.41 -22.34 13.16
C GLY A 87 -53.25 -21.74 12.02
N VAL A 88 -53.70 -20.50 12.21
CA VAL A 88 -54.54 -19.76 11.26
C VAL A 88 -53.67 -18.81 10.45
N LEU A 89 -53.83 -18.79 9.12
CA LEU A 89 -53.06 -17.90 8.25
C LEU A 89 -53.39 -16.42 8.48
N ASP A 90 -52.35 -15.62 8.63
CA ASP A 90 -52.37 -14.17 8.83
C ASP A 90 -51.10 -13.54 8.20
N LEU A 91 -51.28 -12.76 7.13
CA LEU A 91 -50.17 -12.13 6.42
C LEU A 91 -49.43 -11.08 7.27
N SER A 92 -50.07 -10.52 8.29
CA SER A 92 -49.41 -9.58 9.21
C SER A 92 -48.28 -10.24 10.01
N LYS A 93 -48.26 -11.58 10.07
CA LYS A 93 -47.16 -12.34 10.66
C LYS A 93 -45.93 -12.40 9.78
N LEU A 94 -46.05 -12.19 8.46
CA LEU A 94 -44.90 -12.07 7.56
C LEU A 94 -44.43 -10.62 7.44
N ILE A 95 -45.34 -9.68 7.22
CA ILE A 95 -45.00 -8.26 7.06
C ILE A 95 -45.84 -7.45 8.03
N ASP A 96 -45.17 -6.62 8.84
CA ASP A 96 -45.87 -5.59 9.59
C ASP A 96 -46.18 -4.42 8.66
N PHE A 97 -47.43 -4.40 8.17
CA PHE A 97 -47.87 -3.37 7.24
C PHE A 97 -48.04 -2.00 7.90
N GLU A 98 -48.26 -1.95 9.22
CA GLU A 98 -48.40 -0.67 9.95
C GLU A 98 -47.04 -0.01 10.09
N ASP A 99 -46.02 -0.77 10.48
CA ASP A 99 -44.64 -0.29 10.56
C ASP A 99 -44.09 0.06 9.17
N LEU A 100 -44.36 -0.77 8.15
CA LEU A 100 -43.95 -0.49 6.78
C LEU A 100 -44.57 0.82 6.24
N GLU A 101 -45.85 1.08 6.51
CA GLU A 101 -46.51 2.33 6.12
C GLU A 101 -45.91 3.54 6.86
N ALA A 102 -45.53 3.36 8.13
CA ALA A 102 -44.91 4.40 8.93
C ALA A 102 -43.49 4.76 8.47
N SER A 103 -42.72 3.79 7.95
CA SER A 103 -41.36 3.98 7.44
C SER A 103 -41.29 4.45 5.98
N LEU A 104 -42.42 4.62 5.29
CA LEU A 104 -42.43 5.13 3.91
C LEU A 104 -41.74 6.49 3.80
N GLY A 105 -40.79 6.60 2.88
CA GLY A 105 -39.97 7.80 2.65
C GLY A 105 -38.55 7.72 3.23
N GLU A 106 -38.20 6.63 3.91
CA GLU A 106 -36.81 6.31 4.27
C GLU A 106 -36.00 5.85 3.04
N GLU A 107 -34.69 6.14 3.04
CA GLU A 107 -33.78 5.66 1.99
C GLU A 107 -33.58 4.14 2.11
N ASN A 108 -33.60 3.42 0.99
CA ASN A 108 -33.43 1.96 0.92
C ASN A 108 -34.43 1.13 1.76
N LEU A 109 -35.66 1.62 1.93
CA LEU A 109 -36.72 0.88 2.63
C LEU A 109 -37.04 -0.42 1.89
N THR A 110 -36.80 -1.57 2.53
CA THR A 110 -37.23 -2.89 2.02
C THR A 110 -38.41 -3.43 2.85
N PRO A 111 -39.39 -4.13 2.24
CA PRO A 111 -40.58 -4.60 2.95
C PRO A 111 -40.32 -5.59 4.08
N THR A 112 -39.27 -6.42 3.97
CA THR A 112 -38.93 -7.46 4.95
C THR A 112 -37.46 -7.43 5.32
N THR A 113 -37.11 -6.69 6.36
CA THR A 113 -35.73 -6.62 6.88
C THR A 113 -35.41 -7.76 7.86
N ASN A 114 -36.44 -8.38 8.44
CA ASN A 114 -36.30 -9.40 9.49
C ASN A 114 -36.55 -10.85 9.03
N ILE A 115 -36.73 -11.06 7.72
CA ILE A 115 -36.98 -12.37 7.12
C ILE A 115 -35.83 -12.73 6.19
N TRP A 116 -35.35 -13.95 6.34
CA TRP A 116 -34.39 -14.60 5.45
C TRP A 116 -34.99 -15.89 4.87
N ILE A 117 -34.74 -16.15 3.59
CA ILE A 117 -35.24 -17.35 2.90
C ILE A 117 -34.13 -18.09 2.16
N HIS A 118 -34.29 -19.39 2.02
CA HIS A 118 -33.47 -20.25 1.17
C HIS A 118 -34.36 -21.26 0.45
N ASP A 119 -34.09 -21.49 -0.83
CA ASP A 119 -34.82 -22.47 -1.62
C ASP A 119 -33.87 -23.27 -2.52
N SER A 120 -33.57 -24.52 -2.14
CA SER A 120 -32.70 -25.38 -2.94
C SER A 120 -33.17 -25.56 -4.39
N TYR A 121 -34.45 -25.33 -4.66
CA TYR A 121 -35.06 -25.48 -5.98
C TYR A 121 -35.18 -24.16 -6.75
N ARG A 122 -34.71 -23.04 -6.21
CA ARG A 122 -34.62 -21.77 -6.94
C ARG A 122 -33.79 -22.00 -8.20
N ASN A 123 -34.37 -21.66 -9.35
CA ASN A 123 -33.79 -21.93 -10.65
C ASN A 123 -33.04 -20.69 -11.18
N SER A 124 -31.85 -20.92 -11.73
CA SER A 124 -31.11 -19.92 -12.52
C SER A 124 -31.36 -20.03 -14.03
N PHE A 125 -32.22 -20.97 -14.45
CA PHE A 125 -32.44 -21.34 -15.85
C PHE A 125 -33.92 -21.29 -16.24
N ASP A 126 -34.19 -21.20 -17.56
CA ASP A 126 -35.53 -21.32 -18.10
C ASP A 126 -36.07 -22.76 -17.92
N VAL A 127 -37.06 -22.90 -17.04
CA VAL A 127 -37.70 -24.18 -16.71
C VAL A 127 -38.28 -24.87 -17.95
N THR A 128 -38.80 -24.10 -18.91
CA THR A 128 -39.42 -24.64 -20.13
C THR A 128 -38.35 -25.28 -21.01
N GLU A 129 -37.23 -24.59 -21.22
CA GLU A 129 -36.13 -25.11 -22.00
C GLU A 129 -35.51 -26.35 -21.33
N TRP A 130 -35.25 -26.27 -20.02
CA TRP A 130 -34.74 -27.39 -19.23
C TRP A 130 -35.65 -28.62 -19.32
N LEU A 131 -36.96 -28.44 -19.19
CA LEU A 131 -37.93 -29.52 -19.29
C LEU A 131 -37.92 -30.15 -20.69
N MET A 132 -37.88 -29.33 -21.74
CA MET A 132 -37.80 -29.79 -23.12
C MET A 132 -36.50 -30.54 -23.43
N GLN A 133 -35.37 -30.08 -22.90
CA GLN A 133 -34.09 -30.79 -23.02
C GLN A 133 -34.16 -32.16 -22.36
N ARG A 134 -34.76 -32.25 -21.16
CA ARG A 134 -34.96 -33.54 -20.48
C ARG A 134 -35.84 -34.49 -21.29
N PHE A 135 -36.96 -34.02 -21.84
CA PHE A 135 -37.81 -34.83 -22.72
C PHE A 135 -37.11 -35.31 -24.00
N ASN A 136 -36.21 -34.51 -24.56
CA ASN A 136 -35.48 -34.85 -25.78
C ASN A 136 -34.23 -35.70 -25.53
N SER A 137 -33.72 -35.73 -24.30
CA SER A 137 -32.50 -36.46 -23.93
C SER A 137 -32.69 -37.98 -23.86
N SER A 138 -33.93 -38.45 -23.64
CA SER A 138 -34.29 -39.85 -23.57
C SER A 138 -34.98 -40.33 -24.87
N ASN A 139 -34.66 -41.55 -25.31
CA ASN A 139 -35.35 -42.20 -26.44
C ASN A 139 -36.81 -42.59 -26.10
N THR A 140 -37.18 -42.46 -24.83
CA THR A 140 -38.51 -42.66 -24.25
C THR A 140 -39.09 -41.30 -23.90
N SER A 141 -40.39 -41.10 -24.11
CA SER A 141 -41.10 -39.87 -23.69
C SER A 141 -41.31 -39.78 -22.17
N ASN A 142 -40.63 -40.61 -21.37
CA ASN A 142 -40.73 -40.67 -19.92
C ASN A 142 -39.63 -39.83 -19.28
N ILE A 143 -40.03 -38.86 -18.45
CA ILE A 143 -39.09 -37.98 -17.75
C ILE A 143 -38.26 -38.70 -16.67
N GLU A 144 -38.77 -39.84 -16.18
CA GLU A 144 -38.12 -40.70 -15.18
C GLU A 144 -36.77 -41.26 -15.68
N ASP A 145 -36.63 -41.46 -17.00
CA ASP A 145 -35.40 -41.97 -17.61
C ASP A 145 -34.30 -40.90 -17.72
N SER A 146 -34.65 -39.63 -17.46
CA SER A 146 -33.72 -38.49 -17.45
C SER A 146 -33.46 -38.03 -16.01
N VAL A 147 -32.48 -38.61 -15.33
CA VAL A 147 -32.19 -38.26 -13.93
C VAL A 147 -31.69 -36.81 -13.85
N TRP A 148 -32.28 -36.01 -12.96
CA TRP A 148 -31.78 -34.67 -12.64
C TRP A 148 -31.10 -34.70 -11.29
N ASN A 149 -29.89 -34.15 -11.21
CA ASN A 149 -29.03 -34.13 -10.03
C ASN A 149 -29.04 -32.76 -9.31
N GLY A 150 -29.96 -31.86 -9.67
CA GLY A 150 -30.03 -30.51 -9.10
C GLY A 150 -29.25 -29.44 -9.88
N VAL A 151 -28.52 -29.80 -10.94
CA VAL A 151 -27.73 -28.83 -11.73
C VAL A 151 -28.61 -27.69 -12.25
N GLY A 152 -28.14 -26.46 -12.02
CA GLY A 152 -28.79 -25.21 -12.40
C GLY A 152 -29.72 -24.62 -11.32
N ALA A 153 -30.05 -25.38 -10.28
CA ALA A 153 -30.74 -24.86 -9.11
C ALA A 153 -29.73 -24.40 -8.04
N GLU A 154 -30.18 -23.58 -7.10
CA GLU A 154 -29.36 -23.02 -6.02
C GLU A 154 -28.76 -24.12 -5.10
N GLY A 155 -29.51 -25.20 -4.84
CA GLY A 155 -29.07 -26.27 -3.93
C GLY A 155 -28.97 -25.79 -2.47
N PRO A 156 -28.36 -26.58 -1.56
CA PRO A 156 -27.79 -27.89 -1.79
C PRO A 156 -28.88 -28.98 -1.91
N PHE A 157 -28.46 -30.15 -2.40
CA PHE A 157 -29.26 -31.38 -2.42
C PHE A 157 -28.53 -32.47 -1.63
N LEU A 158 -28.98 -32.68 -0.40
CA LEU A 158 -28.29 -33.50 0.60
C LEU A 158 -28.55 -35.00 0.39
N GLN A 159 -27.50 -35.80 0.58
CA GLN A 159 -27.52 -37.25 0.69
C GLN A 159 -27.45 -37.68 2.18
N SER A 160 -27.82 -38.93 2.48
CA SER A 160 -27.68 -39.50 3.84
C SER A 160 -26.28 -39.27 4.42
N GLY A 161 -26.22 -38.63 5.59
CA GLY A 161 -24.99 -38.30 6.32
C GLY A 161 -24.37 -36.94 5.96
N GLU A 162 -24.90 -36.23 4.95
CA GLU A 162 -24.51 -34.85 4.67
C GLU A 162 -25.27 -33.88 5.59
N SER A 163 -24.64 -32.76 5.92
CA SER A 163 -25.32 -31.62 6.56
C SER A 163 -24.98 -30.32 5.85
N TRP A 164 -25.83 -29.32 6.04
CA TRP A 164 -25.63 -27.96 5.54
C TRP A 164 -25.85 -26.98 6.69
N THR A 165 -25.01 -25.97 6.76
CA THR A 165 -25.04 -24.95 7.82
C THR A 165 -25.16 -23.54 7.25
N LYS A 166 -25.90 -22.69 7.94
CA LYS A 166 -25.96 -21.25 7.68
C LYS A 166 -26.03 -20.49 8.99
N ARG A 167 -25.12 -19.53 9.16
CA ARG A 167 -25.13 -18.57 10.26
C ARG A 167 -26.06 -17.41 9.93
N LEU A 168 -26.88 -17.01 10.90
CA LEU A 168 -27.70 -15.81 10.87
C LEU A 168 -27.55 -15.03 12.19
N VAL A 169 -27.92 -13.75 12.17
CA VAL A 169 -27.93 -12.91 13.39
C VAL A 169 -29.37 -12.73 13.84
N PRO A 170 -29.75 -13.16 15.05
CA PRO A 170 -31.11 -12.95 15.55
C PRO A 170 -31.37 -11.47 15.86
N ASN A 171 -32.58 -11.01 15.60
CA ASN A 171 -33.06 -9.73 16.09
C ASN A 171 -33.46 -9.87 17.56
N GLN A 172 -32.88 -9.03 18.42
CA GLN A 172 -33.04 -9.10 19.87
C GLN A 172 -34.40 -8.58 20.38
N ASN A 173 -35.22 -7.99 19.51
CA ASN A 173 -36.49 -7.36 19.88
C ASN A 173 -37.73 -8.17 19.48
N GLU A 174 -37.57 -9.38 18.93
CA GLU A 174 -38.68 -10.22 18.51
C GLU A 174 -38.36 -11.71 18.70
N ASP A 175 -39.38 -12.55 18.59
CA ASP A 175 -39.20 -14.01 18.63
C ASP A 175 -38.56 -14.50 17.33
N LEU A 176 -37.71 -15.52 17.44
CA LEU A 176 -37.08 -16.18 16.31
C LEU A 176 -37.91 -17.40 15.90
N GLU A 177 -38.30 -17.48 14.64
CA GLU A 177 -38.98 -18.64 14.07
C GLU A 177 -38.31 -19.08 12.77
N ILE A 178 -37.88 -20.34 12.70
CA ILE A 178 -37.23 -20.93 11.54
C ILE A 178 -38.04 -22.14 11.10
N VAL A 179 -38.50 -22.14 9.85
CA VAL A 179 -39.29 -23.22 9.28
C VAL A 179 -38.55 -23.85 8.10
N MET A 180 -38.34 -25.15 8.19
CA MET A 180 -37.85 -26.00 7.11
C MET A 180 -39.00 -26.79 6.49
N SER A 181 -39.02 -26.88 5.16
CA SER A 181 -39.89 -27.81 4.42
C SER A 181 -39.10 -28.60 3.38
N PHE A 182 -39.43 -29.87 3.20
CA PHE A 182 -38.77 -30.77 2.25
C PHE A 182 -39.77 -31.70 1.55
N PRO A 183 -39.44 -32.29 0.39
CA PRO A 183 -40.43 -33.05 -0.39
C PRO A 183 -40.80 -34.36 0.30
N ALA A 184 -42.08 -34.69 0.31
CA ALA A 184 -42.57 -36.00 0.72
C ALA A 184 -42.47 -36.99 -0.44
N LYS A 185 -41.97 -38.20 -0.17
CA LYS A 185 -42.06 -39.33 -1.12
C LYS A 185 -43.44 -40.00 -0.99
N PRO A 186 -44.11 -40.34 -2.11
CA PRO A 186 -45.41 -41.01 -2.05
C PRO A 186 -45.26 -42.45 -1.53
N GLU A 187 -46.31 -42.99 -0.92
CA GLU A 187 -46.34 -44.40 -0.52
C GLU A 187 -46.16 -45.31 -1.76
N PRO A 188 -45.33 -46.38 -1.73
CA PRO A 188 -44.75 -47.08 -0.58
C PRO A 188 -43.35 -46.63 -0.15
N PHE A 189 -42.83 -45.51 -0.69
CA PHE A 189 -41.50 -45.03 -0.33
C PHE A 189 -41.47 -44.50 1.11
N ILE A 190 -40.34 -44.69 1.78
CA ILE A 190 -40.12 -44.18 3.13
C ILE A 190 -39.89 -42.67 3.03
N VAL A 191 -40.55 -41.89 3.91
CA VAL A 191 -40.31 -40.44 4.03
C VAL A 191 -38.87 -40.19 4.47
N ASP A 192 -38.18 -39.27 3.80
CA ASP A 192 -36.82 -38.89 4.15
C ASP A 192 -36.76 -38.23 5.54
N ASP A 193 -35.66 -38.42 6.26
CA ASP A 193 -35.43 -37.89 7.61
C ASP A 193 -34.41 -36.75 7.55
N LEU A 194 -34.92 -35.54 7.32
CA LEU A 194 -34.20 -34.27 7.42
C LEU A 194 -34.50 -33.61 8.77
N ARG A 195 -33.45 -33.14 9.45
CA ARG A 195 -33.55 -32.58 10.80
C ARG A 195 -33.05 -31.15 10.82
N LEU A 196 -33.88 -30.27 11.39
CA LEU A 196 -33.55 -28.88 11.65
C LEU A 196 -32.98 -28.76 13.06
N VAL A 197 -31.73 -28.32 13.16
CA VAL A 197 -31.00 -28.07 14.40
C VAL A 197 -30.53 -26.62 14.38
N VAL A 198 -30.76 -25.90 15.47
CA VAL A 198 -30.34 -24.50 15.61
C VAL A 198 -29.46 -24.40 16.83
N THR A 199 -28.21 -23.96 16.64
CA THR A 199 -27.23 -23.77 17.71
C THR A 199 -27.08 -22.28 17.99
N LEU A 200 -27.22 -21.89 19.25
CA LEU A 200 -27.10 -20.52 19.73
C LEU A 200 -25.65 -20.25 20.16
N SER A 201 -25.18 -18.99 20.03
CA SER A 201 -23.81 -18.60 20.43
C SER A 201 -23.49 -18.84 21.91
N ASN A 202 -24.52 -18.89 22.77
CA ASN A 202 -24.41 -19.19 24.20
C ASN A 202 -24.30 -20.70 24.51
N GLY A 203 -24.27 -21.57 23.49
CA GLY A 203 -24.05 -23.02 23.61
C GLY A 203 -25.32 -23.87 23.79
N TYR A 204 -26.51 -23.27 23.74
CA TYR A 204 -27.77 -23.99 23.69
C TYR A 204 -28.13 -24.42 22.27
N ILE A 205 -28.87 -25.52 22.17
CA ILE A 205 -29.33 -26.11 20.92
C ILE A 205 -30.84 -26.30 20.98
N ALA A 206 -31.53 -25.84 19.94
CA ALA A 206 -32.93 -26.14 19.68
C ALA A 206 -33.04 -27.08 18.48
N THR A 207 -34.08 -27.90 18.47
CA THR A 207 -34.37 -28.76 17.32
C THR A 207 -35.86 -28.77 17.07
N GLY A 208 -36.25 -28.93 15.81
CA GLY A 208 -37.66 -28.98 15.51
C GLY A 208 -38.33 -30.25 16.01
N GLN A 209 -39.64 -30.17 16.17
CA GLN A 209 -40.52 -31.25 16.70
C GLN A 209 -40.41 -31.52 18.21
N VAL A 210 -39.53 -30.82 18.93
CA VAL A 210 -39.44 -30.88 20.39
C VAL A 210 -39.79 -29.51 20.94
N TYR A 211 -40.99 -29.41 21.52
CA TYR A 211 -41.55 -28.16 22.02
C TYR A 211 -41.89 -28.31 23.50
N ASP A 212 -41.68 -27.22 24.23
CA ASP A 212 -42.14 -27.09 25.60
C ASP A 212 -43.66 -26.84 25.63
N PRO A 213 -44.30 -27.01 26.79
CA PRO A 213 -45.75 -26.79 26.92
C PRO A 213 -46.21 -25.38 26.56
N ASP A 214 -45.28 -24.43 26.43
CA ASP A 214 -45.52 -23.06 26.02
C ASP A 214 -45.57 -22.83 24.50
N GLY A 215 -45.23 -23.84 23.71
CA GLY A 215 -45.21 -23.79 22.24
C GLY A 215 -43.86 -23.38 21.63
N TYR A 216 -42.90 -22.96 22.46
CA TYR A 216 -41.52 -22.72 22.02
C TYR A 216 -40.71 -24.02 22.00
N SER A 217 -39.60 -24.02 21.28
CA SER A 217 -38.71 -25.17 21.17
C SER A 217 -37.91 -25.36 22.45
N SER A 218 -37.82 -26.61 22.92
CA SER A 218 -37.00 -26.92 24.10
C SER A 218 -35.51 -26.66 23.81
N LEU A 219 -34.84 -25.98 24.75
CA LEU A 219 -33.41 -25.68 24.67
C LEU A 219 -32.58 -26.73 25.42
N PHE A 220 -31.64 -27.36 24.72
CA PHE A 220 -30.73 -28.36 25.26
C PHE A 220 -29.32 -27.79 25.35
N SER A 221 -28.55 -28.15 26.38
CA SER A 221 -27.12 -27.85 26.38
C SER A 221 -26.39 -28.78 25.40
N ASN A 222 -25.37 -28.26 24.71
CA ASN A 222 -24.60 -29.02 23.71
C ASN A 222 -24.13 -30.40 24.19
N GLU A 223 -23.65 -30.50 25.45
CA GLU A 223 -23.17 -31.77 26.02
C GLU A 223 -24.24 -32.85 26.18
N SER A 224 -25.51 -32.45 26.29
CA SER A 224 -26.64 -33.36 26.56
C SER A 224 -27.40 -33.76 25.30
N PHE A 225 -27.10 -33.10 24.17
CA PHE A 225 -27.90 -33.24 22.96
C PHE A 225 -27.34 -34.31 22.03
N ASN A 226 -28.18 -35.28 21.70
CA ASN A 226 -27.88 -36.23 20.63
C ASN A 226 -29.05 -36.28 19.67
N VAL A 227 -28.86 -35.69 18.49
CA VAL A 227 -29.84 -35.64 17.41
C VAL A 227 -30.46 -37.01 17.18
N THR A 228 -29.66 -38.09 17.14
CA THR A 228 -30.12 -39.45 16.79
C THR A 228 -31.17 -40.03 17.73
N GLN A 229 -31.35 -39.49 18.94
CA GLN A 229 -32.35 -39.94 19.91
C GLN A 229 -33.76 -39.41 19.62
N ILE A 230 -33.89 -38.42 18.75
CA ILE A 230 -35.18 -37.85 18.35
C ILE A 230 -35.94 -38.87 17.50
N GLN A 231 -37.20 -39.12 17.87
CA GLN A 231 -38.06 -40.04 17.14
C GLN A 231 -38.37 -39.51 15.75
N LYS A 232 -38.24 -40.38 14.75
CA LYS A 232 -38.59 -40.05 13.37
C LYS A 232 -40.08 -39.72 13.26
N SER A 233 -40.40 -38.57 12.66
CA SER A 233 -41.74 -38.19 12.24
C SER A 233 -41.90 -38.29 10.73
N ASN A 234 -43.14 -38.44 10.27
CA ASN A 234 -43.50 -38.36 8.84
C ASN A 234 -43.87 -36.93 8.44
N GLU A 235 -43.67 -35.95 9.32
CA GLU A 235 -43.88 -34.54 9.04
C GLU A 235 -42.76 -33.99 8.14
N THR A 236 -43.16 -33.25 7.10
CA THR A 236 -42.21 -32.67 6.14
C THR A 236 -42.06 -31.16 6.25
N SER A 237 -42.76 -30.53 7.21
CA SER A 237 -42.46 -29.17 7.67
C SER A 237 -42.09 -29.19 9.14
N VAL A 238 -40.97 -28.60 9.48
CA VAL A 238 -40.41 -28.63 10.83
C VAL A 238 -40.03 -27.21 11.20
N ALA A 239 -40.36 -26.78 12.42
CA ALA A 239 -40.07 -25.43 12.87
C ALA A 239 -39.26 -25.45 14.16
N VAL A 240 -38.45 -24.41 14.35
CA VAL A 240 -37.83 -24.05 15.62
C VAL A 240 -38.34 -22.67 16.00
N LYS A 241 -38.88 -22.54 17.22
CA LYS A 241 -39.40 -21.29 17.78
C LYS A 241 -38.62 -20.96 19.05
N ILE A 242 -37.98 -19.80 19.13
CA ILE A 242 -37.23 -19.37 20.31
C ILE A 242 -37.75 -18.00 20.73
N SER A 243 -38.07 -17.84 22.00
CA SER A 243 -38.59 -16.57 22.52
C SER A 243 -37.52 -15.48 22.52
N MET A 244 -37.93 -14.24 22.28
CA MET A 244 -37.10 -13.04 22.47
C MET A 244 -36.35 -13.03 23.82
N LEU A 245 -36.98 -13.54 24.89
CA LEU A 245 -36.34 -13.59 26.22
C LEU A 245 -35.14 -14.56 26.25
N ASP A 246 -35.21 -15.65 25.51
CA ASP A 246 -34.15 -16.67 25.44
C ASP A 246 -33.04 -16.31 24.43
N LEU A 247 -33.28 -15.29 23.60
CA LEU A 247 -32.28 -14.72 22.68
C LEU A 247 -31.35 -13.71 23.35
N THR A 248 -31.59 -13.36 24.62
CA THR A 248 -30.71 -12.48 25.39
C THR A 248 -29.28 -13.05 25.41
N ASP A 249 -28.28 -12.22 25.11
CA ASP A 249 -26.87 -12.59 25.00
C ASP A 249 -26.55 -13.60 23.87
N VAL A 250 -27.41 -13.69 22.85
CA VAL A 250 -27.17 -14.49 21.64
C VAL A 250 -26.74 -13.57 20.48
N GLU A 251 -25.49 -13.67 20.07
CA GLU A 251 -24.92 -12.84 19.01
C GLU A 251 -25.16 -13.41 17.61
N TRP A 252 -25.23 -14.74 17.51
CA TRP A 252 -25.45 -15.46 16.26
C TRP A 252 -26.14 -16.80 16.52
N ILE A 253 -26.76 -17.33 15.46
CA ILE A 253 -27.34 -18.66 15.41
C ILE A 253 -26.80 -19.42 14.20
N ASP A 254 -26.46 -20.69 14.41
CA ASP A 254 -26.11 -21.61 13.33
C ASP A 254 -27.28 -22.55 13.06
N ILE A 255 -27.88 -22.41 11.88
CA ILE A 255 -28.92 -23.30 11.37
C ILE A 255 -28.24 -24.46 10.67
N GLU A 256 -28.41 -25.67 11.18
CA GLU A 256 -27.92 -26.90 10.57
C GLU A 256 -29.07 -27.79 10.10
N ILE A 257 -29.02 -28.19 8.83
CA ILE A 257 -29.91 -29.18 8.24
C ILE A 257 -29.15 -30.48 8.08
N GLN A 258 -29.52 -31.48 8.86
CA GLN A 258 -28.88 -32.80 8.85
C GLN A 258 -29.73 -33.81 8.08
N ALA A 259 -29.17 -34.40 7.02
CA ALA A 259 -29.78 -35.49 6.28
C ALA A 259 -29.50 -36.82 6.98
N ASN A 260 -30.21 -37.09 8.08
CA ASN A 260 -30.00 -38.29 8.89
C ASN A 260 -30.24 -39.58 8.09
N TYR A 261 -31.31 -39.63 7.30
CA TYR A 261 -31.57 -40.75 6.40
C TYR A 261 -32.43 -40.35 5.19
N ILE A 262 -31.85 -40.40 4.01
CA ILE A 262 -32.52 -40.22 2.72
C ILE A 262 -32.69 -41.60 2.09
N SER A 263 -33.94 -42.00 1.82
CA SER A 263 -34.25 -43.31 1.24
C SER A 263 -33.65 -43.39 -0.17
N PRO A 264 -32.70 -44.30 -0.44
CA PRO A 264 -32.06 -44.39 -1.75
C PRO A 264 -33.01 -44.99 -2.78
N GLY A 265 -33.15 -44.34 -3.94
CA GLY A 265 -33.80 -44.91 -5.12
C GLY A 265 -32.83 -45.63 -6.05
N ASN A 266 -33.27 -45.96 -7.28
CA ASN A 266 -32.45 -46.69 -8.25
C ASN A 266 -31.46 -45.81 -9.02
N SER A 267 -31.53 -44.48 -8.82
CA SER A 267 -30.74 -43.48 -9.54
C SER A 267 -29.82 -42.70 -8.58
N PRO A 268 -28.60 -43.21 -8.29
CA PRO A 268 -27.65 -42.53 -7.43
C PRO A 268 -27.25 -41.14 -7.96
N GLY A 269 -27.11 -40.17 -7.07
CA GLY A 269 -26.85 -38.76 -7.38
C GLY A 269 -28.06 -38.00 -7.92
N GLY A 270 -29.20 -38.66 -8.11
CA GLY A 270 -30.45 -38.05 -8.56
C GLY A 270 -31.22 -37.36 -7.43
N VAL A 271 -31.99 -36.34 -7.77
CA VAL A 271 -32.96 -35.67 -6.91
C VAL A 271 -34.36 -36.20 -7.22
N GLY A 272 -35.15 -36.47 -6.18
CA GLY A 272 -36.56 -36.87 -6.30
C GLY A 272 -36.83 -38.29 -5.81
N VAL A 273 -37.95 -38.87 -6.25
CA VAL A 273 -38.47 -40.13 -5.70
C VAL A 273 -37.54 -41.33 -5.95
N ASP A 274 -36.92 -41.40 -7.13
CA ASP A 274 -35.98 -42.47 -7.50
C ASP A 274 -34.50 -42.08 -7.24
N GLY A 275 -34.27 -40.91 -6.66
CA GLY A 275 -32.95 -40.40 -6.30
C GLY A 275 -32.52 -40.74 -4.87
N ASP A 276 -31.28 -40.42 -4.52
CA ASP A 276 -30.74 -40.48 -3.16
C ASP A 276 -30.36 -39.12 -2.58
N ARG A 277 -30.72 -38.02 -3.27
CA ARG A 277 -30.56 -36.64 -2.83
C ARG A 277 -31.90 -35.92 -2.69
N THR A 278 -31.99 -35.01 -1.73
CA THR A 278 -33.18 -34.20 -1.51
C THR A 278 -32.81 -32.75 -1.18
N GLY A 279 -33.59 -31.79 -1.69
CA GLY A 279 -33.45 -30.38 -1.37
C GLY A 279 -34.43 -29.98 -0.27
N PHE A 280 -34.29 -28.76 0.21
CA PHE A 280 -35.18 -28.20 1.23
C PHE A 280 -35.41 -26.71 0.94
N ALA A 281 -36.39 -26.14 1.63
CA ALA A 281 -36.57 -24.69 1.68
C ALA A 281 -36.68 -24.24 3.14
N LEU A 282 -36.01 -23.14 3.45
CA LEU A 282 -36.02 -22.50 4.77
C LEU A 282 -36.62 -21.12 4.67
N ALA A 283 -37.34 -20.74 5.71
CA ALA A 283 -37.67 -19.36 5.98
C ALA A 283 -37.42 -19.10 7.46
N ALA A 284 -36.64 -18.07 7.76
CA ALA A 284 -36.33 -17.61 9.11
C ALA A 284 -36.89 -16.20 9.29
N LYS A 285 -37.63 -15.98 10.37
CA LYS A 285 -38.11 -14.67 10.80
C LYS A 285 -37.49 -14.34 12.16
N GLY A 286 -37.22 -13.07 12.40
CA GLY A 286 -36.57 -12.62 13.63
C GLY A 286 -35.05 -12.60 13.50
N VAL A 287 -34.55 -12.35 12.29
CA VAL A 287 -33.11 -12.30 11.97
C VAL A 287 -32.77 -11.04 11.22
N ILE A 288 -31.58 -10.49 11.38
CA ILE A 288 -31.09 -9.40 10.55
C ILE A 288 -30.64 -9.99 9.20
N ARG A 289 -31.44 -9.78 8.15
CA ARG A 289 -31.28 -10.46 6.84
C ARG A 289 -29.90 -10.27 6.20
N ASP A 290 -29.41 -9.02 6.17
CA ASP A 290 -28.19 -8.60 5.47
C ASP A 290 -27.06 -8.24 6.44
N SER A 291 -26.97 -8.97 7.56
CA SER A 291 -25.90 -8.74 8.54
C SER A 291 -24.55 -9.21 8.01
N ILE A 292 -23.64 -8.27 7.76
CA ILE A 292 -22.24 -8.54 7.39
C ILE A 292 -21.33 -8.89 8.59
N ASN A 293 -21.83 -8.75 9.83
CA ASN A 293 -21.02 -8.89 11.05
C ASN A 293 -20.26 -10.22 11.17
N TRP A 294 -20.86 -11.33 10.73
CA TRP A 294 -20.25 -12.65 10.82
C TRP A 294 -19.80 -13.19 9.45
N GLU A 295 -19.73 -12.30 8.46
CA GLU A 295 -19.03 -12.54 7.20
C GLU A 295 -17.56 -12.15 7.36
N ASP A 296 -16.71 -12.71 6.51
CA ASP A 296 -15.27 -12.43 6.44
C ASP A 296 -15.05 -11.71 5.10
N SER A 297 -15.06 -10.36 5.15
CA SER A 297 -15.12 -9.54 3.94
C SER A 297 -13.79 -9.41 3.21
N ASP A 298 -12.66 -9.53 3.90
CA ASP A 298 -11.33 -9.45 3.31
C ASP A 298 -10.62 -10.81 3.20
N GLY A 299 -11.19 -11.86 3.77
CA GLY A 299 -10.73 -13.25 3.66
C GLY A 299 -9.53 -13.56 4.54
N ASP A 300 -9.33 -12.85 5.65
CA ASP A 300 -8.23 -13.08 6.59
C ASP A 300 -8.53 -14.23 7.59
N GLY A 301 -9.78 -14.68 7.65
CA GLY A 301 -10.26 -15.74 8.54
C GLY A 301 -10.90 -15.25 9.83
N LEU A 302 -10.97 -13.94 10.07
CA LEU A 302 -11.72 -13.30 11.14
C LEU A 302 -13.05 -12.75 10.60
N PRO A 303 -14.17 -13.01 11.29
CA PRO A 303 -15.42 -12.33 10.95
C PRO A 303 -15.35 -10.83 11.25
N ASN A 304 -15.99 -10.01 10.41
CA ASN A 304 -16.02 -8.55 10.49
C ASN A 304 -16.34 -7.97 11.89
N ALA A 305 -17.12 -8.68 12.72
CA ALA A 305 -17.48 -8.24 14.06
C ALA A 305 -16.35 -8.35 15.09
N VAL A 306 -15.36 -9.21 14.83
CA VAL A 306 -14.20 -9.43 15.70
C VAL A 306 -12.89 -8.99 15.06
N ASP A 307 -12.92 -8.65 13.78
CA ASP A 307 -11.81 -8.08 13.03
C ASP A 307 -11.70 -6.56 13.27
N LEU A 308 -10.50 -6.09 13.64
CA LEU A 308 -10.24 -4.66 13.82
C LEU A 308 -10.09 -3.90 12.50
N CYS A 309 -9.75 -4.60 11.42
CA CYS A 309 -9.61 -4.08 10.07
C CYS A 309 -10.45 -4.89 9.04
N PRO A 310 -11.80 -4.90 9.12
CA PRO A 310 -12.71 -5.75 8.30
C PRO A 310 -12.63 -5.66 6.76
N ASN A 311 -11.77 -4.80 6.23
CA ASN A 311 -11.62 -4.57 4.80
C ASN A 311 -10.14 -4.66 4.36
N GLN A 312 -9.24 -5.15 5.21
CA GLN A 312 -7.80 -5.19 4.96
C GLN A 312 -7.19 -6.50 5.46
N ASN A 313 -6.96 -7.42 4.51
CA ASN A 313 -6.35 -8.71 4.82
C ASN A 313 -4.85 -8.56 5.13
N PRO A 314 -4.39 -8.83 6.37
CA PRO A 314 -2.99 -8.69 6.77
C PRO A 314 -2.11 -9.85 6.29
N GLN A 315 -2.69 -10.88 5.69
CA GLN A 315 -2.01 -12.08 5.21
C GLN A 315 -1.17 -12.76 6.30
N SER A 316 0.16 -12.61 6.23
CA SER A 316 1.12 -13.17 7.18
C SER A 316 1.70 -12.14 8.15
N TYR A 317 1.25 -10.88 8.07
CA TYR A 317 1.75 -9.73 8.83
C TYR A 317 0.78 -9.35 9.96
N ASP A 318 0.13 -10.35 10.56
CA ASP A 318 -0.72 -10.19 11.74
C ASP A 318 -0.24 -11.17 12.82
N SER A 319 0.66 -10.68 13.67
CA SER A 319 1.26 -11.46 14.74
C SER A 319 0.34 -11.61 15.94
N ASN A 320 -0.60 -10.69 16.12
CA ASN A 320 -1.47 -10.60 17.29
C ASN A 320 -2.86 -11.23 17.06
N MET A 321 -3.16 -11.61 15.81
CA MET A 321 -4.40 -12.20 15.31
C MET A 321 -5.63 -11.29 15.50
N ASP A 322 -5.47 -9.99 15.29
CA ASP A 322 -6.55 -8.99 15.39
C ASP A 322 -7.16 -8.57 14.05
N GLY A 323 -6.63 -9.09 12.93
CA GLY A 323 -7.10 -8.83 11.58
C GLY A 323 -6.52 -7.57 10.94
N CYS A 324 -5.66 -6.84 11.65
CA CYS A 324 -4.93 -5.71 11.09
C CYS A 324 -3.48 -6.09 10.75
N PRO A 325 -2.89 -5.46 9.72
CA PRO A 325 -1.47 -5.63 9.46
C PRO A 325 -0.64 -4.84 10.48
N ASP A 326 0.39 -5.50 11.00
CA ASP A 326 1.34 -4.93 11.94
C ASP A 326 2.25 -3.88 11.26
N ASP A 327 2.64 -2.88 12.06
CA ASP A 327 3.74 -1.93 11.84
C ASP A 327 4.68 -2.12 13.03
N SER A 328 5.72 -2.92 12.86
CA SER A 328 6.53 -3.46 13.96
C SER A 328 7.42 -2.41 14.64
N ASP A 329 7.78 -1.34 13.92
CA ASP A 329 8.64 -0.27 14.44
C ASP A 329 7.94 1.08 14.60
N ASP A 330 6.64 1.15 14.31
CA ASP A 330 5.77 2.32 14.48
C ASP A 330 6.23 3.53 13.63
N ASP A 331 6.72 3.31 12.41
CA ASP A 331 7.17 4.38 11.52
C ASP A 331 6.07 4.92 10.57
N GLY A 332 4.97 4.18 10.43
CA GLY A 332 3.83 4.50 9.58
C GLY A 332 3.76 3.70 8.28
N VAL A 333 4.72 2.82 8.00
CA VAL A 333 4.73 1.87 6.89
C VAL A 333 4.49 0.46 7.45
N ILE A 334 3.41 -0.19 7.03
CA ILE A 334 3.11 -1.55 7.52
C ILE A 334 4.17 -2.55 7.04
N ASP A 335 4.44 -3.59 7.86
CA ASP A 335 5.50 -4.59 7.66
C ASP A 335 5.45 -5.28 6.28
N GLN A 336 4.27 -5.34 5.65
CA GLN A 336 4.10 -5.89 4.30
C GLN A 336 4.81 -5.06 3.22
N TYR A 337 4.89 -3.74 3.41
CA TYR A 337 5.44 -2.79 2.46
C TYR A 337 6.76 -2.17 2.94
N ASP A 338 7.14 -2.44 4.18
CA ASP A 338 8.37 -1.98 4.79
C ASP A 338 9.59 -2.85 4.39
N LEU A 339 10.62 -2.21 3.85
CA LEU A 339 11.90 -2.84 3.52
C LEU A 339 12.81 -3.02 4.74
N CYS A 340 12.58 -2.25 5.81
CA CYS A 340 13.28 -2.27 7.08
C CYS A 340 12.34 -2.38 8.30
N PRO A 341 11.58 -3.49 8.50
CA PRO A 341 10.52 -3.67 9.55
C PRO A 341 10.96 -3.69 11.02
N SER A 342 12.11 -3.12 11.33
CA SER A 342 12.72 -3.09 12.66
C SER A 342 13.46 -1.78 12.94
N ILE A 343 13.41 -0.83 12.01
CA ILE A 343 14.12 0.45 12.05
C ILE A 343 13.09 1.55 11.78
N ASN A 344 12.69 2.23 12.84
CA ASN A 344 11.73 3.32 12.70
C ASN A 344 12.31 4.47 11.85
N ALA A 345 11.79 4.66 10.64
CA ALA A 345 12.20 5.69 9.71
C ALA A 345 11.35 6.97 9.78
N GLN A 346 10.59 7.16 10.86
CA GLN A 346 9.62 8.25 10.98
C GLN A 346 10.29 9.62 10.85
N GLY A 347 9.90 10.34 9.80
CA GLY A 347 10.41 11.69 9.50
C GLY A 347 11.72 11.72 8.69
N PHE A 348 12.28 10.56 8.36
CA PHE A 348 13.50 10.39 7.57
C PHE A 348 13.31 9.48 6.35
N ASP A 349 12.06 9.15 6.01
CA ASP A 349 11.68 8.35 4.85
C ASP A 349 10.88 9.22 3.87
N ASN A 350 11.52 9.70 2.81
CA ASN A 350 10.86 10.51 1.78
C ASN A 350 10.25 9.67 0.65
N ASP A 351 10.74 8.44 0.42
CA ASP A 351 10.26 7.58 -0.66
C ASP A 351 9.19 6.56 -0.20
N LEU A 352 8.89 6.55 1.10
CA LEU A 352 7.88 5.75 1.80
C LEU A 352 8.16 4.25 1.71
N ASN A 353 9.43 3.86 1.80
CA ASN A 353 9.87 2.47 1.74
C ASN A 353 10.10 1.82 3.12
N GLY A 354 9.93 2.56 4.22
CA GLY A 354 10.11 2.13 5.61
C GLY A 354 11.57 2.08 6.08
N CYS A 355 12.52 2.55 5.27
CA CYS A 355 13.93 2.68 5.65
C CYS A 355 14.32 4.16 5.78
N ILE A 356 15.30 4.42 6.64
CA ILE A 356 15.92 5.74 6.77
C ILE A 356 16.68 6.08 5.48
N ASP A 357 16.39 7.24 4.90
CA ASP A 357 17.10 7.77 3.74
C ASP A 357 18.54 8.17 4.09
N ASP A 358 19.42 8.09 3.10
CA ASP A 358 20.77 8.66 3.10
C ASP A 358 20.81 9.67 1.94
N SER A 359 20.47 10.92 2.24
CA SER A 359 20.20 11.95 1.24
C SER A 359 21.42 12.33 0.41
N ASP A 360 22.62 12.23 0.97
CA ASP A 360 23.88 12.62 0.31
C ASP A 360 24.77 11.42 -0.09
N ASN A 361 24.36 10.21 0.27
CA ASN A 361 25.01 8.94 -0.03
C ASN A 361 26.41 8.80 0.57
N ASP A 362 26.67 9.41 1.72
CA ASP A 362 27.94 9.26 2.43
C ASP A 362 28.01 7.99 3.32
N GLY A 363 26.89 7.28 3.46
CA GLY A 363 26.75 6.04 4.21
C GLY A 363 26.22 6.22 5.64
N VAL A 364 25.86 7.44 6.03
CA VAL A 364 25.22 7.78 7.31
C VAL A 364 23.77 8.18 7.03
N GLY A 365 22.82 7.59 7.76
CA GLY A 365 21.40 7.92 7.58
C GLY A 365 21.07 9.32 8.07
N ASP A 366 20.06 9.93 7.44
CA ASP A 366 19.59 11.30 7.72
C ASP A 366 19.15 11.51 9.18
N ASP A 367 18.86 10.43 9.93
CA ASP A 367 18.45 10.45 11.34
C ASP A 367 19.58 10.88 12.30
N ILE A 368 20.82 10.59 11.93
CA ILE A 368 22.02 10.91 12.72
C ILE A 368 23.04 11.75 11.96
N ASP A 369 22.85 11.95 10.66
CA ASP A 369 23.71 12.82 9.86
C ASP A 369 23.50 14.30 10.22
N VAL A 370 24.62 14.96 10.57
CA VAL A 370 24.67 16.37 10.94
C VAL A 370 25.22 17.22 9.79
N CYS A 371 25.90 16.63 8.81
CA CYS A 371 26.74 17.30 7.83
C CYS A 371 26.48 16.78 6.42
N VAL A 372 26.01 17.67 5.54
CA VAL A 372 25.84 17.31 4.12
C VAL A 372 27.20 17.17 3.42
N THR A 373 27.49 15.96 2.91
CA THR A 373 28.67 15.59 2.13
C THR A 373 28.47 15.89 0.65
N GLU A 374 29.15 16.91 0.12
CA GLU A 374 29.08 17.24 -1.31
C GLU A 374 29.88 16.29 -2.21
N ILE A 375 31.00 15.77 -1.71
CA ILE A 375 31.94 14.94 -2.48
C ILE A 375 32.24 13.66 -1.70
N ILE A 376 31.79 12.53 -2.22
CA ILE A 376 32.10 11.21 -1.67
C ILE A 376 33.52 10.81 -2.07
N ASP A 377 34.40 10.62 -1.08
CA ASP A 377 35.78 10.17 -1.27
C ASP A 377 36.09 9.04 -0.31
N ILE A 378 36.42 7.87 -0.85
CA ILE A 378 36.72 6.66 -0.08
C ILE A 378 38.01 6.76 0.75
N ASN A 379 38.93 7.66 0.38
CA ASN A 379 40.16 7.91 1.15
C ASN A 379 39.92 8.83 2.34
N TYR A 380 38.82 9.59 2.32
CA TYR A 380 38.42 10.54 3.35
C TYR A 380 36.96 10.26 3.77
N PRO A 381 36.70 9.12 4.44
CA PRO A 381 35.36 8.79 4.89
C PRO A 381 34.89 9.79 5.96
N VAL A 382 33.57 9.94 6.05
CA VAL A 382 32.91 10.69 7.12
C VAL A 382 32.98 9.94 8.44
N ASP A 383 32.76 10.65 9.54
CA ASP A 383 32.61 10.04 10.86
C ASP A 383 31.20 9.46 11.10
N LEU A 384 30.88 9.10 12.34
CA LEU A 384 29.57 8.53 12.70
C LEU A 384 28.43 9.56 12.68
N GLN A 385 28.72 10.83 12.39
CA GLN A 385 27.78 11.94 12.30
C GLN A 385 27.74 12.54 10.88
N GLY A 386 28.31 11.85 9.88
CA GLY A 386 28.40 12.34 8.50
C GLY A 386 29.41 13.48 8.30
N CYS A 387 30.18 13.84 9.33
CA CYS A 387 31.06 15.01 9.26
C CYS A 387 32.50 14.64 8.91
N ARG A 388 33.13 15.49 8.09
CA ARG A 388 34.59 15.52 7.92
C ARG A 388 35.24 16.55 8.85
N PRO A 389 36.52 16.36 9.25
CA PRO A 389 37.27 17.39 9.93
C PRO A 389 37.34 18.67 9.10
N VAL A 390 37.08 19.81 9.75
CA VAL A 390 37.19 21.13 9.11
C VAL A 390 38.67 21.47 8.95
N ASP A 391 39.05 21.86 7.74
CA ASP A 391 40.40 22.32 7.38
C ASP A 391 40.73 23.69 7.98
N SER A 392 41.94 23.84 8.52
CA SER A 392 42.45 25.09 9.08
C SER A 392 43.41 25.78 8.11
N PRO A 393 43.20 27.07 7.78
CA PRO A 393 44.10 27.75 6.86
C PRO A 393 45.48 27.97 7.50
N ILE A 394 46.52 27.66 6.71
CA ILE A 394 47.91 27.92 7.06
C ILE A 394 48.16 29.43 7.24
N MET A 395 49.05 29.82 8.15
CA MET A 395 49.41 31.23 8.37
C MET A 395 50.92 31.45 8.34
N ILE A 396 51.35 32.52 7.66
CA ILE A 396 52.75 32.98 7.68
C ILE A 396 52.96 33.88 8.90
N ALA A 397 53.92 33.55 9.75
CA ALA A 397 54.24 34.24 11.00
C ALA A 397 55.74 34.59 11.09
N GLU A 398 56.08 35.43 12.08
CA GLU A 398 57.46 35.73 12.50
C GLU A 398 58.43 36.07 11.35
N THR A 399 58.03 36.99 10.47
CA THR A 399 58.86 37.42 9.34
C THR A 399 59.99 38.36 9.78
N GLU A 400 61.23 38.06 9.41
CA GLU A 400 62.41 38.88 9.69
C GLU A 400 63.25 39.08 8.41
N ILE A 401 63.79 40.30 8.22
CA ILE A 401 64.68 40.64 7.10
C ILE A 401 65.96 41.23 7.67
N ILE A 402 67.09 40.60 7.37
CA ILE A 402 68.41 40.89 7.93
C ILE A 402 69.39 41.20 6.78
N GLY A 403 70.31 42.15 7.00
CA GLY A 403 71.35 42.50 6.00
C GLY A 403 71.10 43.80 5.23
N LEU A 404 70.15 44.63 5.68
CA LEU A 404 69.90 45.97 5.14
C LEU A 404 70.65 47.04 5.94
N GLU A 405 71.49 47.84 5.28
CA GLU A 405 72.12 49.02 5.88
C GLU A 405 71.41 50.28 5.40
N ASN A 406 70.76 51.03 6.29
CA ASN A 406 69.97 52.23 5.95
C ASN A 406 68.93 51.99 4.83
N SER A 407 68.25 50.84 4.85
CA SER A 407 67.28 50.42 3.80
C SER A 407 67.91 50.27 2.41
N ILE A 408 69.21 49.98 2.34
CA ILE A 408 69.93 49.68 1.10
C ILE A 408 70.39 48.21 1.15
N TRP A 409 70.02 47.45 0.12
CA TRP A 409 70.55 46.11 -0.11
C TRP A 409 71.88 46.22 -0.86
N ALA A 410 72.98 46.02 -0.13
CA ALA A 410 74.35 46.18 -0.65
C ALA A 410 75.15 44.88 -0.73
N SER A 411 74.79 43.87 0.05
CA SER A 411 75.50 42.60 0.18
C SER A 411 74.53 41.43 0.29
N THR A 412 74.57 40.66 1.38
CA THR A 412 73.73 39.50 1.61
C THR A 412 72.44 39.90 2.33
N LEU A 413 71.29 39.52 1.78
CA LEU A 413 69.98 39.66 2.39
C LEU A 413 69.54 38.29 2.88
N GLU A 414 69.33 38.16 4.17
CA GLU A 414 68.80 36.96 4.80
C GLU A 414 67.35 37.23 5.22
N VAL A 415 66.46 36.36 4.80
CA VAL A 415 65.02 36.47 5.04
C VAL A 415 64.57 35.23 5.79
N ARG A 416 63.84 35.45 6.87
CA ARG A 416 63.33 34.40 7.75
C ARG A 416 61.82 34.51 7.90
N TRP A 417 61.14 33.37 7.98
CA TRP A 417 59.72 33.31 8.31
C TRP A 417 59.34 31.95 8.89
N GLU A 418 58.21 31.90 9.58
CA GLU A 418 57.64 30.67 10.10
C GLU A 418 56.27 30.40 9.49
N ILE A 419 55.93 29.12 9.39
CA ILE A 419 54.61 28.66 8.97
C ILE A 419 53.96 28.05 10.20
N ASN A 420 52.79 28.60 10.57
CA ASN A 420 51.96 28.07 11.62
C ASN A 420 50.73 27.44 11.00
N ASP A 421 50.48 26.20 11.37
CA ASP A 421 49.36 25.42 10.89
C ASP A 421 48.79 24.55 12.02
N ALA A 422 47.47 24.48 12.11
CA ALA A 422 46.78 23.90 13.26
C ALA A 422 46.48 22.40 13.11
N ASP A 423 46.30 21.93 11.88
CA ASP A 423 46.02 20.53 11.51
C ASP A 423 47.24 19.80 10.93
N PHE A 424 48.36 20.51 10.74
CA PHE A 424 49.66 19.95 10.33
C PHE A 424 49.64 19.36 8.92
N ASP A 425 48.97 20.06 8.02
CA ASP A 425 48.99 19.80 6.60
C ASP A 425 50.40 19.91 6.01
N PRO A 426 50.73 19.08 5.00
CA PRO A 426 51.90 19.31 4.18
C PRO A 426 51.75 20.64 3.42
N TYR A 427 52.80 21.44 3.31
CA TYR A 427 52.74 22.75 2.64
C TYR A 427 53.96 23.05 1.78
N LEU A 428 53.77 23.98 0.85
CA LEU A 428 54.84 24.62 0.09
C LEU A 428 54.94 26.08 0.50
N THR A 429 56.14 26.55 0.76
CA THR A 429 56.38 27.96 1.09
C THR A 429 57.60 28.49 0.35
N GLY A 430 57.70 29.81 0.24
CA GLY A 430 58.82 30.51 -0.36
C GLY A 430 58.74 32.00 -0.15
N SER A 431 59.76 32.71 -0.60
CA SER A 431 59.81 34.16 -0.56
C SER A 431 60.33 34.71 -1.89
N ARG A 432 59.94 35.93 -2.23
CA ARG A 432 60.38 36.60 -3.47
C ARG A 432 60.62 38.08 -3.23
N ILE A 433 61.64 38.62 -3.87
CA ILE A 433 61.87 40.07 -3.85
C ILE A 433 61.05 40.69 -4.97
N MET A 434 60.21 41.64 -4.59
CA MET A 434 59.30 42.35 -5.47
C MET A 434 59.84 43.77 -5.73
N ILE A 435 59.79 44.24 -6.97
CA ILE A 435 60.19 45.60 -7.36
C ILE A 435 58.99 46.40 -7.88
N ASN A 436 58.87 47.65 -7.45
CA ASN A 436 57.84 48.57 -7.92
C ASN A 436 58.28 49.32 -9.18
N GLN A 437 57.81 48.94 -10.38
CA GLN A 437 58.26 49.53 -11.66
C GLN A 437 57.39 50.68 -12.18
N SER A 438 56.19 50.90 -11.63
CA SER A 438 55.28 51.97 -12.05
C SER A 438 54.69 52.67 -10.83
N ASP A 439 54.39 53.96 -10.92
CA ASP A 439 53.75 54.76 -9.85
C ASP A 439 52.33 54.28 -9.44
N ASN A 440 51.91 53.08 -9.89
CA ASN A 440 50.57 52.53 -9.75
C ASN A 440 50.55 51.19 -8.97
N ASN A 441 51.50 50.98 -8.05
CA ASN A 441 51.61 49.77 -7.20
C ASN A 441 51.73 48.43 -7.96
N SER A 442 52.34 48.44 -9.15
CA SER A 442 52.61 47.20 -9.89
C SER A 442 53.97 46.62 -9.47
N PHE A 443 53.92 45.51 -8.76
CA PHE A 443 55.10 44.80 -8.27
C PHE A 443 55.41 43.58 -9.12
N PHE A 444 56.69 43.39 -9.46
CA PHE A 444 57.17 42.22 -10.20
C PHE A 444 58.27 41.49 -9.42
N PRO A 445 58.28 40.15 -9.41
CA PRO A 445 59.35 39.41 -8.77
C PRO A 445 60.65 39.50 -9.56
N ILE A 446 61.76 39.83 -8.91
CA ILE A 446 63.10 39.86 -9.53
C ILE A 446 63.90 38.60 -9.23
N VAL A 447 63.74 38.05 -8.02
CA VAL A 447 64.31 36.78 -7.58
C VAL A 447 63.31 36.09 -6.68
N THR A 448 63.25 34.76 -6.76
CA THR A 448 62.35 33.92 -5.96
C THR A 448 63.19 32.82 -5.31
N CYS A 449 62.95 32.60 -4.03
CA CYS A 449 63.48 31.49 -3.27
C CYS A 449 62.36 30.45 -3.17
N THR A 450 62.60 29.29 -3.77
CA THR A 450 61.64 28.19 -3.83
C THR A 450 62.04 27.08 -2.87
N ALA A 451 61.23 26.03 -2.72
CA ALA A 451 61.49 24.93 -1.77
C ALA A 451 62.89 24.28 -1.89
N GLU A 452 63.55 24.36 -3.05
CA GLU A 452 64.92 23.85 -3.23
C GLU A 452 66.00 24.75 -2.62
N ASP A 453 65.71 26.04 -2.45
CA ASP A 453 66.64 27.08 -1.99
C ASP A 453 66.48 27.41 -0.50
N ILE A 454 65.44 26.87 0.15
CA ILE A 454 65.10 27.17 1.54
C ILE A 454 65.90 26.28 2.49
N GLU A 455 66.60 26.91 3.43
CA GLU A 455 67.19 26.24 4.57
C GLU A 455 66.22 26.30 5.77
N ILE A 456 65.97 25.16 6.42
CA ILE A 456 65.05 25.08 7.56
C ILE A 456 65.87 24.83 8.84
N ILE A 457 65.77 25.75 9.81
CA ILE A 457 66.44 25.66 11.11
C ILE A 457 65.40 25.93 12.20
N ASP A 458 65.19 24.96 13.11
CA ASP A 458 64.28 25.07 14.26
C ASP A 458 62.88 25.64 13.92
N ASN A 459 62.28 25.15 12.82
CA ASN A 459 60.96 25.58 12.27
C ASN A 459 60.93 26.95 11.58
N THR A 460 62.07 27.64 11.52
CA THR A 460 62.24 28.86 10.75
C THR A 460 62.78 28.55 9.35
N HIS A 461 62.10 29.08 8.34
CA HIS A 461 62.48 28.99 6.93
C HIS A 461 63.39 30.16 6.59
N ILE A 462 64.52 29.89 5.95
CA ILE A 462 65.57 30.88 5.68
C ILE A 462 65.90 30.89 4.20
N CYS A 463 65.94 32.08 3.61
CA CYS A 463 66.44 32.32 2.27
C CYS A 463 67.54 33.38 2.30
N ILE A 464 68.58 33.14 1.51
CA ILE A 464 69.74 34.03 1.43
C ILE A 464 69.90 34.48 -0.02
N TRP A 465 69.87 35.79 -0.24
CA TRP A 465 70.14 36.40 -1.54
C TRP A 465 71.38 37.28 -1.49
N ASN A 466 72.15 37.32 -2.57
CA ASN A 466 73.35 38.12 -2.72
C ASN A 466 73.15 39.22 -3.77
N ALA A 467 73.28 40.49 -3.37
CA ALA A 467 73.12 41.64 -4.26
C ALA A 467 74.05 41.61 -5.49
N VAL A 468 75.19 40.91 -5.42
CA VAL A 468 76.14 40.84 -6.54
C VAL A 468 75.66 39.87 -7.62
N GLU A 469 74.97 38.80 -7.24
CA GLU A 469 74.62 37.66 -8.09
C GLU A 469 73.13 37.66 -8.48
N ASP A 470 72.25 38.04 -7.55
CA ASP A 470 70.80 37.91 -7.69
C ASP A 470 70.09 39.20 -8.14
N LEU A 471 70.81 40.33 -8.19
CA LEU A 471 70.26 41.55 -8.80
C LEU A 471 70.19 41.40 -10.32
N PRO A 472 69.09 41.84 -10.95
CA PRO A 472 68.96 41.78 -12.39
C PRO A 472 70.02 42.63 -13.10
N ILE A 473 70.34 42.27 -14.34
CA ILE A 473 71.34 42.95 -15.19
C ILE A 473 70.92 44.36 -15.66
N PHE A 474 69.73 44.83 -15.31
CA PHE A 474 69.24 46.18 -15.64
C PHE A 474 69.26 47.08 -14.40
N ASP A 475 69.33 48.39 -14.61
CA ASP A 475 69.42 49.36 -13.52
C ASP A 475 68.13 49.40 -12.70
N VAL A 476 68.23 48.96 -11.45
CA VAL A 476 67.14 48.96 -10.46
C VAL A 476 67.34 50.03 -9.38
N THR A 477 68.28 50.97 -9.59
CA THR A 477 68.53 52.04 -8.63
C THR A 477 67.33 52.99 -8.52
N GLY A 478 66.96 53.31 -7.28
CA GLY A 478 65.86 54.22 -6.97
C GLY A 478 64.46 53.60 -7.00
N TYR A 479 64.28 52.35 -7.42
CA TYR A 479 63.01 51.64 -7.27
C TYR A 479 62.87 51.06 -5.85
N GLY A 480 61.66 51.17 -5.30
CA GLY A 480 61.32 50.52 -4.02
C GLY A 480 61.13 49.02 -4.22
N MET A 481 61.80 48.24 -3.39
CA MET A 481 61.69 46.78 -3.32
C MET A 481 61.16 46.36 -1.94
N HIS A 482 60.47 45.23 -1.90
CA HIS A 482 60.04 44.58 -0.67
C HIS A 482 60.10 43.07 -0.83
N VAL A 483 60.03 42.33 0.28
CA VAL A 483 59.96 40.87 0.26
C VAL A 483 58.50 40.45 0.36
N GLN A 484 58.07 39.54 -0.50
CA GLN A 484 56.77 38.89 -0.40
C GLN A 484 56.97 37.42 -0.07
N PHE A 485 56.39 36.97 1.02
CA PHE A 485 56.31 35.58 1.42
C PHE A 485 55.06 34.95 0.82
N PHE A 486 55.14 33.66 0.51
CA PHE A 486 53.97 32.90 0.10
C PHE A 486 53.98 31.50 0.71
N ALA A 487 52.78 30.98 0.96
CA ALA A 487 52.56 29.63 1.46
C ALA A 487 51.30 29.04 0.83
N GLN A 488 51.29 27.72 0.62
CA GLN A 488 50.17 26.97 0.06
C GLN A 488 50.06 25.62 0.76
N SER A 489 48.87 25.25 1.24
CA SER A 489 48.59 23.89 1.71
C SER A 489 48.63 22.91 0.52
N LEU A 490 49.06 21.68 0.80
CA LEU A 490 49.00 20.54 -0.11
C LEU A 490 47.99 19.50 0.39
N ASN A 491 47.00 19.91 1.19
CA ASN A 491 45.96 19.02 1.67
C ASN A 491 45.17 18.46 0.48
N ALA A 492 45.03 17.14 0.45
CA ALA A 492 44.33 16.42 -0.60
C ALA A 492 42.89 16.05 -0.18
N SER A 493 42.44 16.47 1.02
CA SER A 493 41.07 16.27 1.46
C SER A 493 40.09 17.10 0.61
N PRO A 494 38.84 16.65 0.44
CA PRO A 494 37.81 17.44 -0.23
C PRO A 494 37.50 18.78 0.45
N GLU A 495 37.72 18.87 1.77
CA GLU A 495 37.54 20.09 2.58
C GLU A 495 38.77 21.03 2.52
N SER A 496 39.82 20.68 1.76
CA SER A 496 41.09 21.41 1.74
C SER A 496 40.99 22.84 1.23
N ASN A 497 41.65 23.75 1.93
CA ASN A 497 41.90 25.12 1.49
C ASN A 497 43.31 25.25 0.93
N ASN A 498 43.43 24.96 -0.37
CA ASN A 498 44.69 25.03 -1.11
C ASN A 498 44.98 26.42 -1.72
N GLU A 499 44.34 27.49 -1.23
CA GLU A 499 44.62 28.84 -1.71
C GLU A 499 46.04 29.30 -1.31
N ILE A 500 46.72 30.00 -2.23
CA ILE A 500 48.05 30.55 -1.96
C ILE A 500 47.90 31.83 -1.15
N ILE A 501 48.51 31.86 0.03
CA ILE A 501 48.52 33.01 0.91
C ILE A 501 49.78 33.82 0.64
N TYR A 502 49.62 35.14 0.50
CA TYR A 502 50.73 36.08 0.28
C TYR A 502 50.84 37.05 1.45
N LEU A 503 52.07 37.30 1.91
CA LEU A 503 52.36 38.29 2.94
C LEU A 503 53.48 39.22 2.45
N ASP A 504 53.18 40.51 2.28
CA ASP A 504 54.18 41.52 1.93
C ASP A 504 54.87 42.06 3.18
N SER A 505 56.20 42.19 3.14
CA SER A 505 56.97 42.77 4.24
C SER A 505 56.69 44.27 4.38
N GLU A 506 56.59 44.76 5.61
CA GLU A 506 56.45 46.21 5.89
C GLU A 506 57.70 47.04 5.53
N LEU A 507 58.85 46.37 5.38
CA LEU A 507 60.13 47.00 5.08
C LEU A 507 60.34 47.16 3.57
N TYR A 508 60.42 48.41 3.12
CA TYR A 508 60.81 48.76 1.76
C TYR A 508 62.29 49.18 1.72
N PHE A 509 63.03 48.66 0.73
CA PHE A 509 64.46 48.92 0.54
C PHE A 509 64.80 49.15 -0.93
N SER A 510 65.99 49.67 -1.21
CA SER A 510 66.47 49.97 -2.57
C SER A 510 67.86 49.40 -2.81
N SER A 511 68.32 49.38 -4.06
CA SER A 511 69.70 49.01 -4.42
C SER A 511 70.50 50.25 -4.85
N ASN A 512 71.80 50.27 -4.54
CA ASN A 512 72.73 51.36 -4.87
C ASN A 512 73.61 51.07 -6.10
N ARG A 513 73.34 49.98 -6.84
CA ARG A 513 74.17 49.58 -7.97
C ARG A 513 73.64 50.12 -9.29
N GLY A 514 74.03 51.35 -9.65
CA GLY A 514 73.80 51.92 -10.98
C GLY A 514 74.87 51.39 -11.93
N ILE A 515 74.48 50.82 -13.07
CA ILE A 515 75.44 50.33 -14.06
C ILE A 515 76.09 51.55 -14.74
N ASN A 516 77.38 51.75 -14.50
CA ASN A 516 78.20 52.65 -15.30
C ASN A 516 78.43 52.00 -16.68
N MET A 517 77.49 52.22 -17.61
CA MET A 517 77.64 51.80 -19.00
C MET A 517 78.66 52.73 -19.70
N GLU A 518 79.94 52.37 -19.65
CA GLU A 518 80.86 52.81 -20.70
C GLU A 518 80.40 52.20 -22.03
N ILE A 519 80.22 53.10 -22.98
CA ILE A 519 79.64 52.91 -24.30
C ILE A 519 80.36 51.78 -25.06
N ILE A 520 79.68 50.63 -25.23
CA ILE A 520 79.83 49.81 -26.43
C ILE A 520 78.62 50.10 -27.28
N GLN A 521 78.80 51.03 -28.20
CA GLN A 521 77.85 51.36 -29.25
C GLN A 521 77.86 50.20 -30.25
N ASP A 522 77.17 49.10 -29.93
CA ASP A 522 76.80 48.12 -30.95
C ASP A 522 75.47 48.55 -31.56
N LYS A 523 75.54 48.98 -32.81
CA LYS A 523 74.38 49.28 -33.64
C LYS A 523 73.75 47.95 -34.01
N ASP A 524 72.77 47.50 -33.24
CA ASP A 524 71.71 46.67 -33.79
C ASP A 524 70.38 46.98 -33.10
N SER A 525 69.57 47.76 -33.82
CA SER A 525 68.18 48.02 -33.50
C SER A 525 67.35 46.74 -33.71
N HIS A 526 67.43 45.80 -32.78
CA HIS A 526 66.43 44.73 -32.68
C HIS A 526 65.23 45.26 -31.88
N GLY A 527 64.51 46.21 -32.48
CA GLY A 527 63.37 46.87 -31.86
C GLY A 527 62.33 47.40 -32.85
N SER A 528 62.29 46.88 -34.08
CA SER A 528 61.15 47.09 -34.97
C SER A 528 60.75 45.77 -35.63
N ALA A 529 59.56 45.28 -35.29
CA ALA A 529 58.93 44.20 -36.01
C ALA A 529 58.69 44.67 -37.45
N SER A 530 59.30 44.00 -38.44
CA SER A 530 59.02 44.34 -39.84
C SER A 530 57.56 44.00 -40.15
N VAL A 531 56.90 44.90 -40.90
CA VAL A 531 55.50 44.76 -41.34
C VAL A 531 55.22 43.42 -42.06
N ILE A 532 56.27 42.78 -42.59
CA ILE A 532 56.17 41.47 -43.26
C ILE A 532 55.96 40.33 -42.25
N ARG A 533 56.54 40.41 -41.04
CA ARG A 533 56.34 39.40 -39.98
C ARG A 533 54.96 39.51 -39.33
N SER A 534 54.42 40.72 -39.13
CA SER A 534 53.07 40.90 -38.57
C SER A 534 51.96 40.44 -39.53
N ILE A 535 52.14 40.63 -40.84
CA ILE A 535 51.22 40.09 -41.85
C ILE A 535 51.28 38.56 -41.90
N GLY A 536 52.47 37.97 -41.76
CA GLY A 536 52.64 36.50 -41.72
C GLY A 536 51.87 35.83 -40.59
N TRP A 537 52.00 36.35 -39.36
CA TRP A 537 51.26 35.82 -38.21
C TRP A 537 49.74 36.10 -38.29
N GLY A 538 49.35 37.23 -38.88
CA GLY A 538 47.93 37.55 -39.16
C GLY A 538 47.26 36.56 -40.12
N ILE A 539 47.97 36.14 -41.18
CA ILE A 539 47.43 35.15 -42.13
C ILE A 539 47.33 33.76 -41.50
N ILE A 540 48.31 33.36 -40.69
CA ILE A 540 48.32 32.05 -40.01
C ILE A 540 47.17 31.96 -39.00
N THR A 541 46.94 33.01 -38.22
CA THR A 541 45.85 33.05 -37.23
C THR A 541 44.47 33.00 -37.89
N ILE A 542 44.26 33.72 -39.00
CA ILE A 542 43.00 33.65 -39.76
C ILE A 542 42.77 32.24 -40.34
N PHE A 543 43.80 31.58 -40.85
CA PHE A 543 43.68 30.20 -41.36
C PHE A 543 43.37 29.19 -40.25
N SER A 544 43.97 29.35 -39.07
CA SER A 544 43.69 28.48 -37.92
C SER A 544 42.26 28.65 -37.41
N ILE A 545 41.75 29.88 -37.33
CA ILE A 545 40.36 30.14 -36.93
C ILE A 545 39.39 29.58 -37.98
N ALA A 546 39.67 29.72 -39.28
CA ALA A 546 38.83 29.15 -40.33
C ALA A 546 38.75 27.61 -40.28
N LEU A 547 39.84 26.93 -39.91
CA LEU A 547 39.86 25.49 -39.71
C LEU A 547 39.03 25.05 -38.50
N ILE A 548 39.09 25.81 -37.39
CA ILE A 548 38.29 25.55 -36.19
C ILE A 548 36.80 25.76 -36.48
N CYS A 549 36.42 26.85 -37.15
CA CYS A 549 35.03 27.11 -37.54
C CYS A 549 34.49 26.06 -38.52
N ARG A 550 35.30 25.56 -39.46
CA ARG A 550 34.91 24.46 -40.36
C ARG A 550 34.68 23.16 -39.58
N LYS A 551 35.51 22.87 -38.58
CA LYS A 551 35.35 21.66 -37.75
C LYS A 551 34.10 21.75 -36.87
N LEU A 552 33.81 22.91 -36.29
CA LEU A 552 32.58 23.18 -35.53
C LEU A 552 31.32 23.06 -36.40
N TRP A 553 31.35 23.56 -37.64
CA TRP A 553 30.23 23.41 -38.57
C TRP A 553 29.97 21.94 -38.95
N SER A 554 31.03 21.14 -39.09
CA SER A 554 30.92 19.70 -39.35
C SER A 554 30.22 18.95 -38.21
N VAL A 555 30.53 19.29 -36.96
CA VAL A 555 29.92 18.67 -35.77
C VAL A 555 28.43 19.03 -35.67
N ILE A 556 28.07 20.29 -35.96
CA ILE A 556 26.67 20.74 -35.91
C ILE A 556 25.81 20.09 -37.01
N GLN A 557 26.41 19.66 -38.14
CA GLN A 557 25.67 18.95 -39.20
C GLN A 557 25.43 17.46 -38.89
N GLU A 558 26.24 16.82 -38.05
CA GLU A 558 26.07 15.41 -37.67
C GLU A 558 24.96 15.22 -36.62
N ASP A 559 24.69 16.20 -35.75
CA ASP A 559 23.61 16.16 -34.75
C ASP A 559 22.25 16.72 -35.24
N GLY A 560 22.18 17.22 -36.48
CA GLY A 560 20.98 17.86 -37.05
C GLY A 560 19.99 16.93 -37.76
N GLY A 561 20.26 15.63 -37.82
CA GLY A 561 19.45 14.66 -38.57
C GLY A 561 19.02 13.46 -37.72
N GLU A 562 17.71 13.37 -37.48
CA GLU A 562 16.97 12.20 -36.94
C GLU A 562 16.88 12.03 -35.42
N ILE A 563 16.09 12.88 -34.76
CA ILE A 563 15.33 12.47 -33.57
C ILE A 563 14.13 11.64 -34.05
N LYS A 564 14.30 10.32 -34.13
CA LYS A 564 13.20 9.34 -34.13
C LYS A 564 13.53 8.17 -33.21
N ASN A 565 12.83 8.13 -32.08
CA ASN A 565 12.49 6.96 -31.25
C ASN A 565 13.42 5.75 -31.35
N LYS A 566 14.42 5.65 -30.46
CA LYS A 566 14.91 4.34 -30.02
C LYS A 566 15.13 4.29 -28.51
N ARG A 567 14.55 3.23 -27.96
CA ARG A 567 14.46 2.84 -26.55
C ARG A 567 15.85 2.70 -25.93
N PHE A 568 16.02 3.25 -24.74
CA PHE A 568 17.13 2.92 -23.85
C PHE A 568 16.94 1.49 -23.34
N PHE A 569 17.87 0.61 -23.69
CA PHE A 569 18.12 -0.63 -22.96
C PHE A 569 19.49 -0.48 -22.32
N THR A 570 19.50 -0.38 -20.99
CA THR A 570 20.68 -0.49 -20.14
C THR A 570 21.04 -1.98 -20.02
N ALA A 571 22.28 -2.33 -20.39
CA ALA A 571 22.88 -3.61 -20.05
C ALA A 571 24.26 -3.34 -19.43
N ASN A 572 24.46 -3.94 -18.26
CA ASN A 572 25.51 -3.69 -17.27
C ASN A 572 26.95 -3.83 -17.78
N PRO A 573 27.92 -3.16 -17.14
CA PRO A 573 29.34 -3.37 -17.38
C PRO A 573 29.90 -4.34 -16.34
N PHE A 574 30.21 -5.58 -16.72
CA PHE A 574 31.26 -6.34 -16.04
C PHE A 574 32.13 -7.09 -17.04
N VAL A 575 33.43 -6.82 -16.88
CA VAL A 575 34.57 -7.37 -17.59
C VAL A 575 34.98 -8.64 -16.87
N ASP A 576 34.94 -9.78 -17.54
CA ASP A 576 35.74 -10.94 -17.14
C ASP A 576 37.01 -10.99 -18.00
N VAL A 577 38.13 -10.79 -17.33
CA VAL A 577 39.48 -11.05 -17.83
C VAL A 577 39.87 -12.44 -17.36
N GLU A 578 40.06 -13.38 -18.29
CA GLU A 578 40.89 -14.56 -18.06
C GLU A 578 42.13 -14.49 -18.94
N ASN A 579 43.29 -14.56 -18.28
CA ASN A 579 44.60 -14.84 -18.86
C ASN A 579 44.90 -16.34 -18.73
N GLU A 580 45.67 -16.84 -19.71
CA GLU A 580 46.34 -18.17 -19.83
C GLU A 580 45.53 -19.37 -20.35
#